data_AF-A0A645F200-F1
#
_entry.id   AF-A0A645F200-F1
#
_cell.length_a   1.000
_cell.length_b   1.000
_cell.length_c   1.000
_cell.angle_alpha   90.00
_cell.angle_beta   90.00
_cell.angle_gamma   90.00
#
_symmetry.space_group_name_H-M   'P 1'
#
loop_
_entity.id
_entity.type
_entity.pdbx_description
1 polymer ?
#
loop_
_entity_poly.entity_id
_entity_poly.type
_entity_poly.pdbx_seq_one_letter_code
_entity_poly.pdbx_strand_id
1 'polypeptide(L)' 'MRYVGQQAVQLHGGIGVTDEYVGSHYFKRLTQMEMTGGDTLHHLGTVSAHMQDSAGVFA' A
#
# COMPACT_ATOMS: atom_id res chain seq x y z
N MET A 1 2.70 -0.98 -0.58
CA MET A 1 2.78 -2.30 -1.26
C MET A 1 2.24 -2.28 -2.70
N ARG A 2 1.64 -1.16 -3.15
CA ARG A 2 1.14 -0.93 -4.50
C ARG A 2 2.15 -1.11 -5.65
N TYR A 3 3.39 -0.62 -5.51
CA TYR A 3 4.38 -0.62 -6.61
C TYR A 3 4.68 -2.01 -7.15
N VAL A 4 5.06 -2.95 -6.28
CA VAL A 4 5.41 -4.34 -6.69
C VAL A 4 4.19 -5.06 -7.26
N GLY A 5 3.01 -4.89 -6.65
CA GLY A 5 1.77 -5.46 -7.16
C GLY A 5 1.40 -4.96 -8.56
N GLN A 6 1.55 -3.66 -8.81
CA GLN A 6 1.30 -3.07 -10.12
C GLN A 6 2.32 -3.52 -11.17
N GLN A 7 3.61 -3.61 -10.82
CA GLN A 7 4.63 -4.14 -11.72
C GLN A 7 4.37 -5.62 -12.04
N ALA A 8 3.94 -6.41 -11.06
CA ALA A 8 3.56 -7.81 -11.28
C ALA A 8 2.39 -7.91 -12.28
N VAL A 9 1.34 -7.11 -12.12
CA VAL A 9 0.23 -7.05 -13.10
C VAL A 9 0.74 -6.63 -14.49
N GLN A 10 1.59 -5.60 -14.56
CA GLN A 10 2.13 -5.10 -15.82
C GLN A 10 2.97 -6.15 -16.58
N LEU A 11 3.77 -6.94 -15.87
CA LEU A 11 4.60 -8.00 -16.47
C LEU A 11 3.77 -9.17 -17.00
N HIS A 12 2.67 -9.50 -16.33
CA HIS A 12 1.80 -10.62 -16.73
C HIS A 12 0.74 -10.20 -17.75
N GLY A 13 0.41 -8.92 -17.84
CA GLY A 13 -0.66 -8.42 -18.69
C GLY A 13 -2.03 -8.82 -18.16
N GLY A 14 -2.99 -9.08 -19.05
CA GLY A 14 -4.38 -9.35 -18.68
C GLY A 14 -4.57 -10.49 -17.68
N ILE A 15 -3.75 -11.55 -17.75
CA ILE A 15 -3.83 -12.68 -16.79
C ILE A 15 -3.49 -12.25 -15.35
N GLY A 16 -2.74 -11.16 -15.18
CA GLY A 16 -2.38 -10.62 -13.87
C GLY A 16 -3.57 -10.14 -13.02
N VAL A 17 -4.76 -9.97 -13.62
CA VAL A 17 -5.97 -9.50 -12.94
C VAL A 17 -7.09 -10.54 -12.85
N THR A 18 -6.90 -11.75 -13.39
CA THR A 18 -7.95 -12.79 -13.44
C THR A 18 -7.92 -13.70 -12.22
N ASP A 19 -9.02 -14.41 -11.95
CA ASP A 19 -9.13 -15.29 -10.76
C ASP A 19 -8.36 -16.62 -10.88
N GLU A 20 -7.96 -17.01 -12.09
CA GLU A 20 -7.21 -18.23 -12.34
C GLU A 20 -5.72 -18.07 -11.99
N TYR A 21 -5.23 -16.83 -11.94
CA TYR A 21 -3.83 -16.55 -11.64
C TYR A 21 -3.59 -16.30 -10.16
N VAL A 22 -2.82 -17.18 -9.52
CA VAL A 22 -2.48 -17.07 -8.08
C VAL A 22 -1.87 -15.71 -7.70
N GLY A 23 -1.10 -15.10 -8.61
CA GLY A 23 -0.51 -13.77 -8.41
C GLY A 23 -1.56 -12.66 -8.25
N SER A 24 -2.71 -12.77 -8.89
CA SER A 24 -3.78 -11.76 -8.82
C SER A 24 -4.40 -11.70 -7.43
N HIS A 25 -4.48 -12.83 -6.71
CA HIS A 25 -5.01 -12.87 -5.35
C HIS A 25 -4.10 -12.11 -4.37
N TYR A 26 -2.78 -12.19 -4.56
CA TYR A 26 -1.85 -11.36 -3.78
C TYR A 26 -2.05 -9.88 -4.09
N PHE A 27 -2.21 -9.49 -5.35
CA PHE A 27 -2.52 -8.10 -5.71
C PHE A 27 -3.81 -7.61 -5.02
N LYS A 28 -4.90 -8.38 -5.11
CA LYS A 28 -6.18 -8.07 -4.44
C LYS A 28 -6.03 -7.94 -2.93
N ARG A 29 -5.28 -8.84 -2.30
CA ARG A 29 -5.03 -8.80 -0.86
C ARG A 29 -4.20 -7.57 -0.45
N LEU A 30 -3.17 -7.22 -1.22
CA LEU A 30 -2.38 -6.02 -0.96
C LEU A 30 -3.21 -4.75 -1.12
N THR A 31 -4.10 -4.68 -2.12
CA THR A 31 -5.06 -3.58 -2.27
C THR A 31 -6.00 -3.51 -1.08
N GLN A 32 -6.55 -4.64 -0.62
CA GLN A 32 -7.43 -4.68 0.55
C GLN A 32 -6.72 -4.19 1.81
N MET A 33 -5.46 -4.59 2.04
CA MET A 33 -4.65 -4.09 3.15
C MET A 33 -4.44 -2.58 3.08
N GLU A 34 -4.18 -2.01 1.90
CA GLU A 34 -4.02 -0.56 1.72
C GLU A 34 -5.32 0.20 2.03
N MET A 35 -6.48 -0.35 1.61
CA MET A 35 -7.78 0.25 1.91
C MET A 35 -8.16 0.22 3.39
N THR A 36 -7.84 -0.86 4.11
CA THR A 36 -8.24 -1.02 5.52
C THR A 36 -7.18 -0.57 6.52
N GLY A 37 -5.91 -0.60 6.14
CA GLY A 37 -4.77 -0.26 6.99
C GLY A 37 -4.22 1.14 6.78
N GLY A 38 -4.63 1.83 5.71
CA GLY A 38 -4.12 3.13 5.31
C GLY A 38 -3.05 3.02 4.23
N ASP A 39 -2.93 4.10 3.45
CA ASP A 39 -1.94 4.22 2.38
C ASP A 39 -0.67 4.93 2.87
N THR A 40 0.26 5.17 1.94
CA THR A 40 1.52 5.87 2.23
C THR A 40 1.30 7.23 2.88
N LEU A 41 0.29 7.99 2.44
CA LEU A 41 0.04 9.34 2.97
C LEU A 41 -0.54 9.26 4.39
N HIS A 42 -1.43 8.30 4.65
CA HIS A 42 -1.93 8.05 6.00
C HIS A 42 -0.77 7.78 6.97
N HIS A 43 0.09 6.83 6.65
CA HIS A 43 1.21 6.48 7.52
C HIS A 43 2.27 7.58 7.62
N LEU A 44 2.52 8.33 6.54
CA LEU A 44 3.41 9.50 6.59
C LEU A 44 2.84 10.58 7.50
N GLY A 45 1.53 10.80 7.48
CA GLY A 45 0.85 11.71 8.39
C GLY A 45 1.01 11.28 9.85
N THR A 46 0.81 10.00 10.16
CA THR A 46 1.02 9.44 11.50
C THR A 46 2.46 9.65 11.97
N VAL A 47 3.45 9.31 11.15
CA VAL A 47 4.87 9.50 11.50
C VAL A 47 5.20 10.98 11.69
N SER A 48 4.73 11.85 10.81
CA SER A 48 4.94 13.30 10.88
C SER A 48 4.39 13.88 12.19
N ALA A 49 3.17 13.50 12.58
CA ALA A 49 2.56 13.92 13.84
C ALA A 49 3.40 13.46 15.06
N HIS A 50 3.81 12.20 15.10
CA HIS A 50 4.65 11.69 16.19
C HIS A 50 6.03 12.36 16.26
N MET A 51 6.59 12.76 15.12
CA MET A 51 7.85 13.50 15.09
C MET A 51 7.68 14.92 15.66
N GLN A 52 6.56 15.59 15.41
CA GLN A 52 6.26 16.89 16.02
C GLN A 52 6.14 16.79 17.55
N ASP A 53 5.44 15.76 18.05
CA ASP A 53 5.31 15.49 19.48
C ASP A 53 6.67 15.20 20.12
N SER A 54 7.53 14.43 19.45
CA SER A 54 8.86 14.04 19.95
C SER A 54 9.88 15.17 19.88
N ALA A 55 9.76 16.08 18.92
CA ALA A 55 10.67 17.20 18.73
C ALA A 55 10.48 18.34 19.75
N GLY A 56 9.46 18.24 20.62
CA GLY A 56 9.28 19.19 21.72
C GLY A 56 9.01 20.63 21.28
N VAL A 57 8.38 20.84 20.12
CA VAL A 57 7.89 22.17 19.73
C VAL A 57 6.60 22.43 20.48
N PHE A 58 6.72 22.73 21.78
CA PHE A 58 5.69 23.42 22.54
C PHE A 58 5.71 24.88 22.10
N ALA A 59 4.88 25.21 21.11
CA ALA A 59 4.44 26.58 20.87
C ALA A 59 3.06 26.78 21.49
#